data_AF-A0A7L3LW58-F1
#
_entry.id   AF-A0A7L3LW58-F1
#
_cell.length_a   1.000
_cell.length_b   1.000
_cell.length_c   1.000
_cell.angle_alpha   90.00
_cell.angle_beta   90.00
_cell.angle_gamma   90.00
#
_symmetry.space_group_name_H-M   'P 1'
#
loop_
_entity.id
_entity.type
_entity.pdbx_description
1 polymer ?
#
loop_
_entity_poly.entity_id
_entity_poly.type
_entity_poly.pdbx_seq_one_letter_code
_entity_poly.pdbx_strand_id
1 'polypeptide(L)'
;GLITLEELHQQVLKGRGKFAQDVSQDDLLRAIKKLKVLGNGFGIIPVGGTYLIQSVPAELNMDHTVVLQLAEKKGYVTVSEIRSSLKWETERAKQVLEHLLKEGMAWLDTQAAGEAQYWLPALFTELYSQEITPEEAKEAIP
;
A
#
# COMPACT_ATOMS: atom_id res chain seq x y z
N GLY A 1 7.40 1.77 4.34
CA GLY A 1 6.44 0.95 3.59
C GLY A 1 5.13 1.68 3.48
N LEU A 2 4.17 1.07 2.80
CA LEU A 2 2.80 1.54 2.68
C LEU A 2 1.88 0.53 3.39
N ILE A 3 0.88 1.01 4.10
CA ILE A 3 -0.15 0.19 4.77
C ILE A 3 -1.50 0.92 4.66
N THR A 4 -2.59 0.19 4.47
CA THR A 4 -3.93 0.82 4.49
C THR A 4 -4.30 1.24 5.91
N LEU A 5 -5.13 2.30 6.03
CA LEU A 5 -5.61 2.75 7.33
C LEU A 5 -6.44 1.66 8.04
N GLU A 6 -7.19 0.86 7.28
CA GLU A 6 -7.96 -0.26 7.79
C GLU A 6 -7.06 -1.35 8.37
N GLU A 7 -6.03 -1.77 7.63
CA GLU A 7 -5.07 -2.76 8.11
C GLU A 7 -4.30 -2.23 9.32
N LEU A 8 -3.86 -0.98 9.29
CA LEU A 8 -3.20 -0.35 10.44
C LEU A 8 -4.11 -0.35 11.67
N HIS A 9 -5.40 -0.08 11.49
CA HIS A 9 -6.38 -0.11 12.58
C HIS A 9 -6.54 -1.50 13.16
N GLN A 10 -6.69 -2.53 12.32
CA GLN A 10 -6.75 -3.92 12.77
C GLN A 10 -5.48 -4.35 13.51
N GLN A 11 -4.29 -4.00 13.00
CA GLN A 11 -3.01 -4.33 13.63
C GLN A 11 -2.86 -3.64 14.99
N VAL A 12 -3.27 -2.37 15.10
CA VAL A 12 -3.25 -1.64 16.38
C VAL A 12 -4.23 -2.23 17.38
N LEU A 13 -5.41 -2.68 16.94
CA LEU A 13 -6.37 -3.37 17.82
C LEU A 13 -5.85 -4.75 18.26
N LYS A 14 -5.25 -5.53 17.35
CA LYS A 14 -4.63 -6.84 17.69
C LYS A 14 -3.47 -6.70 18.67
N GLY A 15 -2.62 -5.68 18.48
CA GLY A 15 -1.48 -5.41 19.38
C GLY A 15 -1.89 -4.85 20.74
N ARG A 16 -3.15 -4.42 20.90
CA ARG A 16 -3.69 -3.88 22.13
C ARG A 16 -4.34 -5.00 22.95
N GLY A 17 -3.88 -5.19 24.19
CA GLY A 17 -4.41 -6.22 25.09
C GLY A 17 -5.89 -5.98 25.47
N LYS A 18 -6.52 -7.00 26.08
CA LYS A 18 -7.96 -7.06 26.46
C LYS A 18 -8.53 -5.86 27.23
N PHE A 19 -7.71 -4.95 27.76
CA PHE A 19 -8.12 -3.79 28.56
C PHE A 19 -7.80 -2.45 27.88
N ALA A 20 -7.41 -2.46 26.61
CA ALA A 20 -7.09 -1.25 25.90
C ALA A 20 -8.37 -0.49 25.50
N GLN A 21 -8.26 0.83 25.55
CA GLN A 21 -9.30 1.74 25.09
C GLN A 21 -9.51 1.58 23.57
N ASP A 22 -10.79 1.62 23.16
CA ASP A 22 -11.18 1.64 21.75
C ASP A 22 -10.48 2.78 21.01
N VAL A 23 -10.00 2.45 19.82
CA VAL A 23 -9.31 3.39 18.93
C VAL A 23 -10.17 3.56 17.69
N SER A 24 -10.45 4.80 17.32
CA SER A 24 -11.09 5.10 16.04
C SER A 24 -10.06 5.34 14.94
N GLN A 25 -10.48 5.27 13.67
CA GLN A 25 -9.64 5.65 12.55
C GLN A 25 -9.20 7.13 12.60
N ASP A 26 -10.02 8.02 13.17
CA ASP A 26 -9.65 9.43 13.37
C ASP A 26 -8.49 9.58 14.37
N ASP A 27 -8.48 8.76 15.43
CA ASP A 27 -7.39 8.76 16.41
C ASP A 27 -6.05 8.38 15.76
N LEU A 28 -6.06 7.40 14.84
CA LEU A 28 -4.88 7.02 14.06
C LEU A 28 -4.41 8.15 13.15
N LEU A 29 -5.32 8.76 12.39
CA LEU A 29 -4.99 9.89 11.51
C LEU A 29 -4.43 11.07 12.30
N ARG A 30 -5.00 11.36 13.47
CA ARG A 30 -4.52 12.41 14.38
C ARG A 30 -3.14 12.07 14.94
N ALA A 31 -2.91 10.82 15.34
CA ALA A 31 -1.62 10.36 15.82
C ALA A 31 -0.53 10.50 14.73
N ILE A 32 -0.81 10.07 13.49
CA ILE A 32 0.13 10.16 12.37
C ILE A 32 0.43 11.63 12.03
N LYS A 33 -0.59 12.51 12.04
CA LYS A 33 -0.37 13.95 11.90
C LYS A 33 0.56 14.52 12.97
N LYS A 34 0.50 14.00 14.21
CA LYS A 34 1.42 14.39 15.28
C LYS A 34 2.81 13.80 15.08
N LEU A 35 2.93 12.56 14.59
CA LEU A 35 4.22 11.94 14.28
C LEU A 35 5.00 12.68 13.18
N LYS A 36 4.30 13.40 12.29
CA LYS A 36 4.93 14.24 11.27
C LYS A 36 5.88 15.31 11.84
N VAL A 37 5.70 15.74 13.09
CA VAL A 37 6.61 16.71 13.73
C VAL A 37 7.97 16.10 14.08
N LEU A 38 8.08 14.76 14.12
CA LEU A 38 9.32 14.04 14.40
C LEU A 38 10.20 13.87 13.14
N GLY A 39 9.72 14.28 11.97
CA GLY A 39 10.44 14.26 10.71
C GLY A 39 9.62 13.71 9.54
N ASN A 40 10.29 13.46 8.41
CA ASN A 40 9.67 13.00 7.16
C ASN A 40 9.39 11.48 7.11
N GLY A 41 9.35 10.79 8.26
CA GLY A 41 9.15 9.34 8.30
C GLY A 41 7.71 8.90 8.03
N PHE A 42 6.72 9.74 8.38
CA PHE A 42 5.31 9.38 8.31
C PHE A 42 4.51 10.29 7.37
N GLY A 43 3.77 9.66 6.45
CA GLY A 43 2.92 10.33 5.46
C GLY A 43 1.52 9.73 5.41
N ILE A 44 0.55 10.56 5.00
CA ILE A 44 -0.84 10.13 4.76
C ILE A 44 -1.15 10.43 3.30
N ILE A 45 -1.56 9.41 2.56
CA ILE A 45 -1.84 9.47 1.12
C ILE A 45 -3.31 9.12 0.91
N PRO A 46 -4.15 10.03 0.40
CA PRO A 46 -5.55 9.75 0.13
C PRO A 46 -5.70 8.87 -1.13
N VAL A 47 -6.40 7.74 -1.03
CA VAL A 47 -6.64 6.80 -2.15
C VAL A 47 -8.11 6.36 -2.23
N GLY A 48 -8.84 6.82 -3.26
CA GLY A 48 -10.14 6.27 -3.74
C GLY A 48 -11.37 6.34 -2.81
N GLY A 49 -11.15 6.17 -1.51
CA GLY A 49 -12.12 6.09 -0.43
C GLY A 49 -11.47 5.80 0.93
N THR A 50 -10.18 5.45 0.97
CA THR A 50 -9.39 5.19 2.17
C THR A 50 -8.10 6.02 2.20
N TYR A 51 -7.29 5.82 3.23
CA TYR A 51 -5.97 6.43 3.37
C TYR A 51 -4.90 5.33 3.39
N LEU A 52 -3.81 5.57 2.67
CA LEU A 52 -2.57 4.83 2.80
C LEU A 52 -1.63 5.59 3.73
N ILE A 53 -1.04 4.86 4.67
CA ILE A 53 -0.05 5.39 5.59
C ILE A 53 1.33 4.99 5.11
N GLN A 54 2.18 5.98 4.91
CA GLN A 54 3.58 5.82 4.58
C GLN A 54 4.39 5.84 5.87
N SER A 55 5.21 4.81 6.11
CA SER A 55 6.07 4.68 7.30
C SER A 55 7.56 4.88 7.03
N VAL A 56 7.95 4.96 5.76
CA VAL A 56 9.34 5.18 5.34
C VAL A 56 9.34 6.41 4.44
N PRO A 57 10.30 7.34 4.59
CA PRO A 57 10.43 8.46 3.68
C PRO A 57 10.65 7.92 2.27
N ALA A 58 9.66 8.10 1.40
CA ALA A 58 9.82 7.90 -0.04
C ALA A 58 9.27 9.15 -0.72
N GLU A 59 9.99 9.63 -1.73
CA GLU A 59 9.56 10.76 -2.56
C GLU A 59 8.41 10.31 -3.47
N LEU A 60 7.20 10.34 -2.91
CA LEU A 60 5.97 10.12 -3.65
C LEU A 60 5.47 11.45 -4.18
N ASN A 61 5.60 11.63 -5.50
CA ASN A 61 5.02 12.76 -6.20
C ASN A 61 3.51 12.61 -6.36
N MET A 62 2.85 13.70 -6.80
CA MET A 62 1.41 13.68 -7.12
C MET A 62 1.08 12.55 -8.11
N ASP A 63 1.96 12.32 -9.09
CA ASP A 63 1.77 11.28 -10.10
C ASP A 63 1.71 9.87 -9.50
N HIS A 64 2.59 9.59 -8.53
CA HIS A 64 2.59 8.32 -7.83
C HIS A 64 1.28 8.14 -7.05
N THR A 65 0.82 9.21 -6.38
CA THR A 65 -0.45 9.20 -5.63
C THR A 65 -1.65 8.90 -6.53
N VAL A 66 -1.68 9.45 -7.74
CA VAL A 66 -2.78 9.20 -8.69
C VAL A 66 -2.73 7.75 -9.22
N VAL A 67 -1.54 7.19 -9.43
CA VAL A 67 -1.40 5.77 -9.81
C VAL A 67 -1.82 4.84 -8.66
N LEU A 68 -1.48 5.17 -7.41
CA LEU A 68 -1.97 4.45 -6.22
C LEU A 68 -3.49 4.48 -6.13
N GLN A 69 -4.11 5.64 -6.43
CA GLN A 69 -5.56 5.80 -6.50
C GLN A 69 -6.20 4.92 -7.57
N LEU A 70 -5.54 4.77 -8.71
CA LEU A 70 -6.03 3.93 -9.81
C LEU A 70 -5.98 2.45 -9.45
N ALA A 71 -4.90 2.03 -8.77
CA ALA A 71 -4.71 0.66 -8.34
C ALA A 71 -5.62 0.25 -7.17
N GLU A 72 -6.15 1.20 -6.39
CA GLU A 72 -6.98 0.92 -5.20
C GLU A 72 -8.16 -0.03 -5.49
N LYS A 73 -8.74 0.03 -6.69
CA LYS A 73 -9.87 -0.83 -7.06
C LYS A 73 -9.51 -2.27 -7.43
N LYS A 74 -8.29 -2.52 -7.90
CA LYS A 74 -7.86 -3.80 -8.47
C LYS A 74 -6.69 -4.45 -7.71
N GLY A 75 -5.98 -3.68 -6.88
CA GLY A 75 -4.71 -4.03 -6.26
C GLY A 75 -3.50 -3.97 -7.20
N TYR A 76 -3.73 -3.90 -8.52
CA TYR A 76 -2.69 -3.74 -9.53
C TYR A 76 -3.06 -2.63 -10.52
N VAL A 77 -2.07 -2.21 -11.30
CA VAL A 77 -2.24 -1.22 -12.36
C VAL A 77 -1.45 -1.63 -13.60
N THR A 78 -1.94 -1.24 -14.77
CA THR A 78 -1.23 -1.46 -16.04
C THR A 78 -0.92 -0.16 -16.75
N VAL A 79 0.07 -0.20 -17.66
CA VAL A 79 0.42 0.97 -18.47
C VAL A 79 -0.77 1.42 -19.31
N SER A 80 -1.51 0.49 -19.92
CA SER A 80 -2.67 0.85 -20.74
C SER A 80 -3.79 1.47 -19.91
N GLU A 81 -3.99 1.01 -18.67
CA GLU A 81 -4.99 1.58 -17.76
C GLU A 81 -4.64 3.00 -17.32
N ILE A 82 -3.37 3.27 -17.00
CA ILE A 82 -2.87 4.62 -16.68
C ILE A 82 -3.08 5.54 -17.88
N ARG A 83 -2.72 5.08 -19.09
CA ARG A 83 -2.91 5.87 -20.31
C ARG A 83 -4.38 6.16 -20.60
N SER A 84 -5.26 5.17 -20.44
CA SER A 84 -6.69 5.34 -20.71
C SER A 84 -7.36 6.24 -19.67
N SER A 85 -7.07 6.03 -18.38
CA SER A 85 -7.73 6.71 -17.27
C SER A 85 -7.17 8.12 -17.04
N LEU A 86 -5.85 8.29 -17.12
CA LEU A 86 -5.17 9.56 -16.82
C LEU A 86 -4.76 10.34 -18.08
N LYS A 87 -4.92 9.76 -19.28
CA LYS A 87 -4.48 10.35 -20.56
C LYS A 87 -2.99 10.72 -20.56
N TRP A 88 -2.18 9.94 -19.86
CA TRP A 88 -0.73 10.16 -19.81
C TRP A 88 -0.01 9.53 -20.99
N GLU A 89 1.16 10.07 -21.28
CA GLU A 89 2.11 9.46 -22.20
C GLU A 89 2.67 8.16 -21.62
N THR A 90 2.98 7.20 -22.50
CA THR A 90 3.53 5.90 -22.12
C THR A 90 4.80 6.04 -21.29
N GLU A 91 5.66 7.00 -21.64
CA GLU A 91 6.93 7.25 -20.95
C GLU A 91 6.70 7.70 -19.51
N ARG A 92 5.76 8.62 -19.29
CA ARG A 92 5.41 9.11 -17.94
C ARG A 92 4.83 8.00 -17.08
N ALA A 93 3.94 7.18 -17.64
CA ALA A 93 3.38 6.03 -16.95
C ALA A 93 4.48 5.04 -16.53
N LYS A 94 5.41 4.71 -17.45
CA LYS A 94 6.54 3.82 -17.17
C LYS A 94 7.47 4.37 -16.09
N GLN A 95 7.82 5.64 -16.15
CA GLN A 95 8.70 6.27 -15.14
C GLN A 95 8.12 6.15 -13.73
N VAL A 96 6.82 6.40 -13.57
CA VAL A 96 6.13 6.25 -12.29
C VAL A 96 6.17 4.80 -11.81
N LEU A 97 5.86 3.85 -12.70
CA LEU A 97 5.84 2.43 -12.36
C LEU A 97 7.24 1.89 -12.02
N GLU A 98 8.27 2.32 -12.75
CA GLU A 98 9.66 1.99 -12.45
C GLU A 98 10.10 2.56 -11.11
N HIS A 99 9.66 3.77 -10.76
CA HIS A 99 9.93 4.36 -9.44
C HIS A 99 9.27 3.53 -8.33
N LEU A 100 8.01 3.13 -8.50
CA LEU A 100 7.30 2.28 -7.55
C LEU A 100 7.98 0.90 -7.38
N LEU A 101 8.52 0.33 -8.47
CA LEU A 101 9.32 -0.90 -8.41
C LEU A 101 10.64 -0.71 -7.66
N LYS A 102 11.38 0.39 -7.94
CA LYS A 102 12.67 0.69 -7.29
C LYS A 102 12.53 0.90 -5.79
N GLU A 103 11.45 1.54 -5.37
CA GLU A 103 11.12 1.76 -3.95
C GLU A 103 10.56 0.50 -3.27
N GLY A 104 10.37 -0.60 -4.02
CA GLY A 104 9.79 -1.85 -3.49
C GLY A 104 8.32 -1.73 -3.11
N MET A 105 7.61 -0.73 -3.64
CA MET A 105 6.18 -0.50 -3.40
C MET A 105 5.28 -1.27 -4.37
N ALA A 106 5.84 -1.71 -5.49
CA ALA A 106 5.14 -2.52 -6.49
C ALA A 106 5.96 -3.75 -6.87
N TRP A 107 5.27 -4.79 -7.36
CA TRP A 107 5.84 -5.99 -7.97
C TRP A 107 5.42 -6.09 -9.42
N LEU A 108 6.33 -6.52 -10.28
CA LEU A 108 6.06 -6.73 -11.69
C LEU A 108 5.62 -8.17 -11.93
N ASP A 109 4.43 -8.34 -12.48
CA ASP A 109 3.92 -9.62 -12.98
C ASP A 109 3.90 -9.61 -14.51
N THR A 110 4.79 -10.40 -15.11
CA THR A 110 4.89 -10.60 -16.55
C THR A 110 4.14 -11.83 -17.05
N GLN A 111 3.55 -12.62 -16.14
CA GLN A 111 2.83 -13.85 -16.45
C GLN A 111 1.33 -13.61 -16.66
N ALA A 112 0.84 -12.42 -16.32
CA ALA A 112 -0.53 -12.01 -16.57
C ALA A 112 -0.91 -12.04 -18.06
N ALA A 113 -2.14 -12.48 -18.34
CA ALA A 113 -2.66 -12.52 -19.70
C ALA A 113 -2.86 -11.08 -20.25
N GLY A 114 -2.15 -10.75 -21.33
CA GLY A 114 -2.30 -9.49 -22.06
C GLY A 114 -1.10 -8.56 -21.91
N GLU A 115 -1.03 -7.82 -20.81
CA GLU A 115 0.06 -6.87 -20.54
C GLU A 115 0.62 -7.04 -19.13
N ALA A 116 1.87 -6.60 -18.93
CA ALA A 116 2.53 -6.68 -17.63
C ALA A 116 1.75 -5.88 -16.58
N GLN A 117 1.47 -6.52 -15.44
CA GLN A 117 0.71 -5.95 -14.35
C GLN A 117 1.65 -5.53 -13.22
N TYR A 118 1.42 -4.35 -12.65
CA TYR A 118 2.18 -3.83 -11.54
C TYR A 118 1.33 -3.94 -10.29
N TRP A 119 1.61 -4.94 -9.48
CA TRP A 119 0.88 -5.31 -8.27
C TRP A 119 1.38 -4.48 -7.09
N LEU A 120 0.48 -3.96 -6.26
CA LEU A 120 0.84 -3.17 -5.09
C LEU A 120 0.48 -3.92 -3.81
N PRO A 121 1.49 -4.51 -3.13
CA PRO A 121 1.28 -5.31 -1.92
C PRO A 121 0.42 -4.64 -0.85
N ALA A 122 0.62 -3.33 -0.68
CA ALA A 122 -0.10 -2.53 0.32
C ALA A 122 -1.62 -2.47 0.11
N LEU A 123 -2.12 -2.83 -1.08
CA LEU A 123 -3.55 -2.86 -1.40
C LEU A 123 -4.16 -4.27 -1.27
N PHE A 124 -3.35 -5.32 -1.06
CA PHE A 124 -3.87 -6.67 -0.81
C PHE A 124 -4.18 -6.86 0.67
N THR A 125 -5.33 -6.38 1.10
CA THR A 125 -5.81 -6.63 2.47
C THR A 125 -6.23 -8.09 2.69
N GLU A 126 -6.60 -8.82 1.62
CA GLU A 126 -7.10 -10.21 1.72
C GLU A 126 -6.01 -11.28 1.95
N LEU A 127 -4.72 -10.93 1.85
CA LEU A 127 -3.62 -11.91 1.98
C LEU A 127 -3.02 -11.99 3.39
N TYR A 128 -3.42 -11.12 4.32
CA TYR A 128 -2.87 -11.10 5.68
C TYR A 128 -3.86 -11.61 6.72
N SER A 129 -4.21 -12.89 6.61
CA SER A 129 -4.58 -13.65 7.80
C SER A 129 -4.47 -15.15 7.57
N GLN A 130 -3.25 -15.70 7.62
CA GLN A 130 -3.02 -16.86 8.47
C GLN A 130 -1.71 -16.59 9.23
N GLU A 131 -1.80 -16.52 10.57
CA GLU A 131 -0.63 -16.79 11.38
C GLU A 131 -0.10 -18.13 10.87
N ILE A 132 1.10 -18.16 10.29
CA ILE A 132 1.76 -19.44 10.02
C ILE A 132 1.89 -20.07 11.40
N THR A 133 1.08 -21.08 11.67
CA THR A 133 1.21 -21.80 12.92
C THR A 133 2.62 -22.40 12.94
N PRO A 134 3.29 -22.50 14.10
CA PRO A 134 4.62 -23.11 14.17
C PRO A 134 4.65 -24.57 13.67
N GLU A 135 3.49 -25.18 13.42
CA GLU A 135 3.33 -26.46 12.72
C GLU A 135 3.48 -26.31 11.19
N GLU A 136 2.83 -25.34 10.55
CA GLU A 136 2.97 -25.08 9.10
C GLU A 136 4.39 -24.60 8.72
N ALA A 137 5.07 -23.88 9.61
CA ALA A 137 6.48 -23.48 9.43
C ALA A 137 7.44 -24.69 9.39
N LYS A 138 7.05 -25.83 9.95
CA LYS A 138 7.85 -27.07 9.93
C LYS A 138 7.59 -27.93 8.70
N GLU A 139 6.42 -27.81 8.06
CA GLU A 139 6.11 -28.50 6.81
C GLU A 139 6.57 -27.75 5.55
N ALA A 140 6.82 -26.44 5.66
CA ALA A 140 7.25 -25.60 4.53
C ALA A 140 8.76 -25.66 4.19
N ILE A 141 9.54 -26.52 4.86
CA ILE A 141 10.96 -26.72 4.58
C ILE A 141 11.14 -28.18 4.12
N PRO A 142 11.66 -28.43 2.90
CA PRO A 142 11.94 -29.78 2.42
C PRO A 142 13.07 -30.47 3.19
#